data_AF-A0A3D4XUK3-F1
#
_entry.id   AF-A0A3D4XUK3-F1
#
_cell.length_a   1.000
_cell.length_b   1.000
_cell.length_c   1.000
_cell.angle_alpha   90.00
_cell.angle_beta   90.00
_cell.angle_gamma   90.00
#
_symmetry.space_group_name_H-M   'P 1'
#
loop_
_entity.id
_entity.type
_entity.pdbx_description
1 polymer ?
#
loop_
_entity_poly.entity_id
_entity_poly.type
_entity_poly.pdbx_seq_one_letter_code
_entity_poly.pdbx_strand_id
1 'polypeptide(L)'
;MNKALFLSSILLIANNQGIILQSSVLRSLDGIWPAFDGDTILNIVNLKSKYADMNIGRLDKTTKEREGMYLFREKKCSIAKLAEIEKEYANNQQIKNELNDILTQVKNEFIKLNEKFIKQIQGFKEMVITLMRESCNKRNIAHSFMLSWADTQAGQEEESFKRSMTSFTQLNKFLTDLDGFLKDIYDSCPKGRKQFFAILRQQKEKKDNA
;
A
#
# COMPACT_ATOMS: atom_id res chain seq x y z
N MET A 1 -9.99 11.79 15.46
CA MET A 1 -8.89 10.93 14.94
C MET A 1 -8.03 10.42 16.10
N ASN A 2 -8.02 9.11 16.33
CA ASN A 2 -7.32 8.46 17.46
C ASN A 2 -5.82 8.84 17.54
N LYS A 3 -5.26 9.06 18.74
CA LYS A 3 -3.79 9.07 18.99
C LYS A 3 -3.07 7.87 18.35
N ALA A 4 -3.82 6.80 18.06
CA ALA A 4 -3.45 5.66 17.22
C ALA A 4 -2.80 6.02 15.87
N LEU A 5 -3.48 6.87 15.09
CA LEU A 5 -3.11 7.14 13.69
C LEU A 5 -1.77 7.88 13.61
N PHE A 6 -1.45 8.70 14.62
CA PHE A 6 -0.21 9.46 14.67
C PHE A 6 1.02 8.57 14.91
N LEU A 7 0.95 7.65 15.88
CA LEU A 7 2.06 6.76 16.22
C LEU A 7 2.23 5.59 15.23
N SER A 8 1.12 5.05 14.71
CA SER A 8 1.19 3.98 13.69
C SER A 8 1.83 4.47 12.39
N SER A 9 1.46 5.68 11.96
CA SER A 9 2.02 6.32 10.76
C SER A 9 3.53 6.49 10.83
N ILE A 10 4.08 6.89 11.99
CA ILE A 10 5.52 7.10 12.18
C ILE A 10 6.29 5.77 12.23
N LEU A 11 5.76 4.75 12.92
CA LEU A 11 6.41 3.43 13.04
C LEU A 11 6.47 2.66 11.70
N LEU A 12 5.48 2.84 10.82
CA LEU A 12 5.42 2.19 9.50
C LEU A 12 6.45 2.72 8.50
N ILE A 13 6.95 3.94 8.69
CA ILE A 13 7.92 4.56 7.77
C ILE A 13 9.36 4.08 8.06
N ALA A 14 9.64 3.55 9.26
CA ALA A 14 10.98 3.22 9.72
C ALA A 14 11.56 1.90 9.17
N ASN A 15 10.73 0.99 8.63
CA ASN A 15 11.10 -0.42 8.46
C ASN A 15 11.64 -0.83 7.08
N ASN A 16 12.11 0.12 6.27
CA ASN A 16 12.89 -0.17 5.05
C ASN A 16 13.76 1.05 4.71
N GLN A 17 14.90 0.86 4.04
CA GLN A 17 15.58 2.01 3.42
C GLN A 17 14.74 2.46 2.21
N GLY A 18 14.20 3.66 2.27
CA GLY A 18 13.57 4.29 1.12
C GLY A 18 14.63 4.70 0.11
N ILE A 19 14.30 4.59 -1.17
CA ILE A 19 15.14 5.06 -2.26
C ILE A 19 14.69 6.47 -2.65
N ILE A 20 15.64 7.36 -2.89
CA ILE A 20 15.36 8.68 -3.43
C ILE A 20 15.22 8.59 -4.95
N LEU A 21 14.02 8.87 -5.43
CA LEU A 21 13.68 9.04 -6.83
C LEU A 21 14.24 10.37 -7.34
N GLN A 22 14.79 10.37 -8.55
CA GLN A 22 15.55 11.46 -9.16
C GLN A 22 14.83 12.09 -10.36
N SER A 23 13.65 11.57 -10.73
CA SER A 23 12.78 12.16 -11.75
C SER A 23 12.66 13.68 -11.61
N SER A 24 12.95 14.40 -12.70
CA SER A 24 12.77 15.85 -12.78
C SER A 24 11.31 16.26 -12.55
N VAL A 25 10.37 15.42 -12.99
CA VAL A 25 8.93 15.63 -12.82
C VAL A 25 8.54 15.64 -11.35
N LEU A 26 9.12 14.73 -10.55
CA LEU A 26 8.87 14.67 -9.12
C LEU A 26 9.31 15.96 -8.41
N ARG A 27 10.49 16.49 -8.77
CA ARG A 27 11.01 17.74 -8.19
C ARG A 27 10.12 18.94 -8.46
N SER A 28 9.47 18.99 -9.63
CA SER A 28 8.54 20.05 -10.01
C SER A 28 7.17 19.94 -9.31
N LEU A 29 6.81 18.76 -8.80
CA LEU A 29 5.49 18.49 -8.23
C LEU A 29 5.50 18.21 -6.72
N ASP A 30 6.68 18.08 -6.11
CA ASP A 30 6.84 18.00 -4.66
C ASP A 30 6.26 19.24 -3.96
N GLY A 31 5.23 19.02 -3.14
CA GLY A 31 4.50 20.07 -2.42
C GLY A 31 3.43 20.79 -3.24
N ILE A 32 3.12 20.33 -4.45
CA ILE A 32 2.10 20.94 -5.33
C ILE A 32 0.81 20.11 -5.30
N TRP A 33 -0.31 20.77 -5.04
CA TRP A 33 -1.64 20.16 -5.14
C TRP A 33 -2.08 20.07 -6.60
N PRO A 34 -2.72 18.98 -7.07
CA PRO A 34 -3.09 17.76 -6.33
C PRO A 34 -2.06 16.61 -6.42
N ALA A 35 -0.79 16.88 -6.72
CA ALA A 35 0.22 15.88 -7.06
C ALA A 35 0.90 15.24 -5.84
N PHE A 36 1.81 15.95 -5.15
CA PHE A 36 2.57 15.44 -4.00
C PHE A 36 2.59 16.44 -2.84
N ASP A 37 1.43 16.99 -2.55
CA ASP A 37 1.19 17.87 -1.41
C ASP A 37 0.99 17.09 -0.09
N GLY A 38 0.82 17.82 1.01
CA GLY A 38 0.63 17.24 2.34
C GLY A 38 -0.54 16.26 2.45
N ASP A 39 -1.67 16.51 1.78
CA ASP A 39 -2.82 15.62 1.79
C ASP A 39 -2.55 14.34 1.01
N THR A 40 -1.84 14.42 -0.12
CA THR A 40 -1.42 13.23 -0.86
C THR A 40 -0.44 12.39 -0.06
N ILE A 41 0.53 13.01 0.61
CA ILE A 41 1.46 12.30 1.51
C ILE A 41 0.71 11.64 2.67
N LEU A 42 -0.28 12.31 3.26
CA LEU A 42 -1.16 11.71 4.28
C LEU A 42 -1.90 10.48 3.73
N ASN A 43 -2.47 10.57 2.53
CA ASN A 43 -3.15 9.44 1.88
C ASN A 43 -2.20 8.27 1.65
N ILE A 44 -0.97 8.52 1.19
CA ILE A 44 0.08 7.49 1.01
C ILE A 44 0.39 6.80 2.33
N VAL A 45 0.61 7.55 3.41
CA VAL A 45 0.90 6.99 4.73
C VAL A 45 -0.26 6.14 5.25
N ASN A 46 -1.49 6.59 5.07
CA ASN A 46 -2.69 5.83 5.43
C ASN A 46 -2.81 4.53 4.64
N LEU A 47 -2.57 4.57 3.33
CA LEU A 47 -2.57 3.38 2.47
C LEU A 47 -1.51 2.37 2.89
N LYS A 48 -0.27 2.81 3.12
CA LYS A 48 0.81 1.95 3.63
C LYS A 48 0.42 1.25 4.93
N SER A 49 -0.21 1.98 5.85
CA SER A 49 -0.73 1.38 7.08
C SER A 49 -1.77 0.29 6.83
N LYS A 50 -2.67 0.51 5.87
CA LYS A 50 -3.71 -0.47 5.52
C LYS A 50 -3.12 -1.69 4.81
N TYR A 51 -2.16 -1.50 3.92
CA TYR A 51 -1.44 -2.61 3.30
C TYR A 51 -0.67 -3.43 4.31
N ALA A 52 -0.02 -2.80 5.29
CA ALA A 52 0.64 -3.52 6.36
C ALA A 52 -0.35 -4.31 7.23
N ASP A 53 -1.48 -3.71 7.60
CA ASP A 53 -2.54 -4.41 8.35
C ASP A 53 -3.02 -5.65 7.58
N MET A 54 -3.26 -5.54 6.27
CA MET A 54 -3.67 -6.67 5.42
C MET A 54 -2.55 -7.71 5.28
N ASN A 55 -1.32 -7.25 5.03
CA ASN A 55 -0.23 -8.12 4.62
C ASN A 55 0.40 -8.90 5.77
N ILE A 56 0.65 -8.23 6.89
CA ILE A 56 1.34 -8.81 8.06
C ILE A 56 0.49 -8.78 9.33
N GLY A 57 -0.75 -8.30 9.26
CA GLY A 57 -1.67 -8.24 10.40
C GLY A 57 -1.65 -6.88 11.09
N ARG A 58 -2.75 -6.59 11.80
CA ARG A 58 -2.93 -5.36 12.57
C ARG A 58 -2.14 -5.46 13.87
N LEU A 59 -1.37 -4.42 14.18
CA LEU A 59 -0.65 -4.33 15.45
C LEU A 59 -1.63 -4.04 16.60
N ASP A 60 -1.79 -5.00 17.50
CA ASP A 60 -2.39 -4.76 18.81
C ASP A 60 -1.41 -3.89 19.62
N LYS A 61 -1.91 -2.78 20.14
CA LYS A 61 -1.05 -1.81 20.83
C LYS A 61 -0.72 -2.20 22.26
N THR A 62 -1.57 -3.01 22.87
CA THR A 62 -1.46 -3.50 24.23
C THR A 62 -0.46 -4.65 24.25
N THR A 63 -0.67 -5.65 23.40
CA THR A 63 0.20 -6.85 23.37
C THR A 63 1.45 -6.66 22.50
N LYS A 64 1.47 -5.67 21.60
CA LYS A 64 2.49 -5.48 20.55
C LYS A 64 2.54 -6.63 19.54
N GLU A 65 1.58 -7.53 19.57
CA GLU A 65 1.48 -8.63 18.62
C GLU A 65 0.69 -8.20 17.37
N ARG A 66 0.92 -8.91 16.27
CA ARG A 66 0.15 -8.71 15.03
C ARG A 66 -0.91 -9.79 14.92
N GLU A 67 -2.15 -9.36 14.73
CA GLU A 67 -3.28 -10.24 14.49
C GLU A 67 -3.68 -10.18 13.01
N GLY A 68 -3.90 -11.35 12.39
CA GLY A 68 -4.41 -11.43 11.03
C GLY A 68 -5.80 -10.80 10.87
N MET A 69 -6.16 -10.46 9.63
CA MET A 69 -7.46 -9.84 9.32
C MET A 69 -8.48 -10.83 8.76
N TYR A 70 -8.02 -11.95 8.22
CA TYR A 70 -8.84 -12.86 7.42
C TYR A 70 -9.05 -14.18 8.15
N LEU A 71 -10.29 -14.67 8.22
CA LEU A 71 -10.59 -15.91 8.92
C LEU A 71 -10.34 -17.11 8.01
N PHE A 72 -9.46 -18.02 8.42
CA PHE A 72 -9.26 -19.32 7.79
C PHE A 72 -9.33 -20.40 8.88
N ARG A 73 -10.35 -21.27 8.79
CA ARG A 73 -10.60 -22.36 9.76
C ARG A 73 -10.52 -21.89 11.22
N GLU A 74 -11.34 -20.87 11.54
CA GLU A 74 -11.46 -20.24 12.86
C GLU A 74 -10.23 -19.46 13.35
N LYS A 75 -9.14 -19.42 12.57
CA LYS A 75 -7.93 -18.66 12.89
C LYS A 75 -7.82 -17.43 12.01
N LYS A 76 -7.49 -16.30 12.63
CA LYS A 76 -7.17 -15.07 11.88
C LYS A 76 -5.78 -15.17 11.27
N CYS A 77 -5.70 -14.91 9.98
CA CYS A 77 -4.50 -14.96 9.17
C CYS A 77 -4.28 -13.63 8.43
N SER A 78 -3.01 -13.27 8.24
CA SER A 78 -2.61 -12.20 7.34
C SER A 78 -2.45 -12.75 5.92
N ILE A 79 -2.33 -11.89 4.91
CA ILE A 79 -2.05 -12.33 3.53
C ILE A 79 -0.72 -13.09 3.45
N ALA A 80 0.31 -12.63 4.15
CA ALA A 80 1.58 -13.36 4.23
C ALA A 80 1.39 -14.78 4.79
N LYS A 81 0.57 -14.94 5.85
CA LYS A 81 0.29 -16.26 6.40
C LYS A 81 -0.54 -17.14 5.46
N LEU A 82 -1.53 -16.56 4.78
CA LEU A 82 -2.33 -17.27 3.77
C LEU A 82 -1.46 -17.71 2.57
N ALA A 83 -0.46 -16.93 2.19
CA ALA A 83 0.51 -17.30 1.17
C ALA A 83 1.41 -18.48 1.60
N GLU A 84 1.75 -18.58 2.89
CA GLU A 84 2.44 -19.77 3.44
C GLU A 84 1.53 -21.00 3.38
N ILE A 85 0.29 -20.88 3.84
CA ILE A 85 -0.71 -21.98 3.82
C ILE A 85 -0.96 -22.44 2.38
N GLU A 86 -1.09 -21.52 1.43
CA GLU A 86 -1.24 -21.82 0.00
C GLU A 86 -0.10 -22.69 -0.53
N LYS A 87 1.15 -22.42 -0.11
CA LYS A 87 2.33 -23.21 -0.50
C LYS A 87 2.38 -24.56 0.20
N GLU A 88 2.09 -24.60 1.50
CA GLU A 88 2.10 -25.81 2.32
C GLU A 88 1.07 -26.84 1.80
N TYR A 89 -0.10 -26.37 1.38
CA TYR A 89 -1.21 -27.20 0.92
C TYR A 89 -1.43 -27.13 -0.60
N ALA A 90 -0.35 -26.92 -1.38
CA ALA A 90 -0.41 -26.73 -2.83
C ALA A 90 -1.05 -27.89 -3.61
N ASN A 91 -1.21 -29.07 -3.02
CA ASN A 91 -1.86 -30.23 -3.65
C ASN A 91 -3.26 -30.53 -3.10
N ASN A 92 -3.74 -29.78 -2.10
CA ASN A 92 -5.06 -30.00 -1.50
C ASN A 92 -6.13 -29.11 -2.16
N GLN A 93 -6.99 -29.71 -2.98
CA GLN A 93 -8.00 -28.97 -3.74
C GLN A 93 -9.06 -28.31 -2.85
N GLN A 94 -9.43 -28.93 -1.74
CA GLN A 94 -10.39 -28.35 -0.79
C GLN A 94 -9.84 -27.06 -0.18
N ILE A 95 -8.59 -27.09 0.30
CA ILE A 95 -7.93 -25.90 0.86
C ILE A 95 -7.78 -24.81 -0.20
N LYS A 96 -7.43 -25.16 -1.44
CA LYS A 96 -7.38 -24.19 -2.54
C LYS A 96 -8.71 -23.47 -2.74
N ASN A 97 -9.83 -24.20 -2.70
CA ASN A 97 -11.15 -23.60 -2.85
C ASN A 97 -11.47 -22.65 -1.69
N GLU A 98 -11.22 -23.06 -0.43
CA GLU A 98 -11.37 -22.20 0.75
C GLU A 98 -10.52 -20.91 0.64
N LEU A 99 -9.26 -21.04 0.19
CA LEU A 99 -8.36 -19.91 0.00
C LEU A 99 -8.82 -18.98 -1.14
N ASN A 100 -9.40 -19.51 -2.22
CA ASN A 100 -9.90 -18.71 -3.34
C ASN A 100 -11.06 -17.79 -2.94
N ASP A 101 -11.95 -18.26 -2.05
CA ASP A 101 -13.05 -17.44 -1.53
C ASP A 101 -12.49 -16.26 -0.72
N ILE A 102 -11.52 -16.52 0.16
CA ILE A 102 -10.83 -15.47 0.94
C ILE A 102 -10.07 -14.53 0.01
N LEU A 103 -9.38 -15.05 -1.01
CA LEU A 103 -8.63 -14.24 -1.97
C LEU A 103 -9.56 -13.27 -2.71
N THR A 104 -10.75 -13.73 -3.10
CA THR A 104 -11.77 -12.90 -3.74
C THR A 104 -12.24 -11.77 -2.82
N GLN A 105 -12.47 -12.07 -1.55
CA GLN A 105 -12.78 -11.06 -0.54
C GLN A 105 -11.65 -10.01 -0.45
N VAL A 106 -10.41 -10.46 -0.26
CA VAL A 106 -9.24 -9.57 -0.09
C VAL A 106 -9.04 -8.67 -1.30
N LYS A 107 -9.23 -9.21 -2.52
CA LYS A 107 -9.12 -8.42 -3.77
C LYS A 107 -10.16 -7.31 -3.83
N ASN A 108 -11.41 -7.60 -3.46
CA ASN A 108 -12.47 -6.60 -3.43
C ASN A 108 -12.20 -5.51 -2.37
N GLU A 109 -11.67 -5.88 -1.21
CA GLU A 109 -11.25 -4.92 -0.19
C GLU A 109 -10.10 -4.02 -0.68
N PHE A 110 -9.09 -4.61 -1.34
CA PHE A 110 -7.97 -3.86 -1.91
C PHE A 110 -8.44 -2.82 -2.93
N ILE A 111 -9.33 -3.20 -3.84
CA ILE A 111 -9.89 -2.29 -4.86
C ILE A 111 -10.62 -1.13 -4.21
N LYS A 112 -11.52 -1.41 -3.26
CA LYS A 112 -12.28 -0.38 -2.53
C LYS A 112 -11.35 0.58 -1.78
N LEU A 113 -10.31 0.04 -1.15
CA LEU A 113 -9.30 0.84 -0.44
C LEU A 113 -8.56 1.81 -1.38
N ASN A 114 -8.32 1.37 -2.62
CA ASN A 114 -7.57 2.14 -3.61
C ASN A 114 -8.39 3.10 -4.44
N GLU A 115 -9.72 2.97 -4.47
CA GLU A 115 -10.60 3.72 -5.37
C GLU A 115 -10.35 5.25 -5.31
N LYS A 116 -10.25 5.81 -4.10
CA LYS A 116 -9.98 7.25 -3.92
C LYS A 116 -8.61 7.65 -4.45
N PHE A 117 -7.60 6.82 -4.19
CA PHE A 117 -6.23 7.09 -4.62
C PHE A 117 -6.09 7.00 -6.13
N ILE A 118 -6.65 5.96 -6.76
CA ILE A 118 -6.68 5.78 -8.21
C ILE A 118 -7.33 6.98 -8.90
N LYS A 119 -8.50 7.43 -8.40
CA LYS A 119 -9.17 8.63 -8.93
C LYS A 119 -8.29 9.88 -8.81
N GLN A 120 -7.58 10.04 -7.70
CA GLN A 120 -6.69 11.18 -7.47
C GLN A 120 -5.48 11.18 -8.43
N ILE A 121 -4.87 10.01 -8.66
CA ILE A 121 -3.67 9.90 -9.48
C ILE A 121 -3.96 9.79 -10.99
N GLN A 122 -5.22 9.68 -11.40
CA GLN A 122 -5.59 9.49 -12.81
C GLN A 122 -5.05 10.62 -13.71
N GLY A 123 -5.08 11.87 -13.24
CA GLY A 123 -4.49 13.03 -13.95
C GLY A 123 -2.96 13.02 -14.01
N PHE A 124 -2.31 12.13 -13.26
CA PHE A 124 -0.87 11.99 -13.11
C PHE A 124 -0.36 10.61 -13.50
N LYS A 125 -1.17 9.81 -14.18
CA LYS A 125 -0.89 8.39 -14.43
C LYS A 125 0.47 8.16 -15.09
N GLU A 126 0.77 8.85 -16.18
CA GLU A 126 2.06 8.73 -16.89
C GLU A 126 3.26 9.09 -16.01
N MET A 127 3.10 10.09 -15.14
CA MET A 127 4.13 10.41 -14.16
C MET A 127 4.29 9.27 -13.16
N VAL A 128 3.18 8.78 -12.57
CA VAL A 128 3.23 7.71 -11.58
C VAL A 128 3.86 6.45 -12.19
N ILE A 129 3.54 6.10 -13.45
CA ILE A 129 4.19 5.02 -14.20
C ILE A 129 5.71 5.27 -14.30
N THR A 130 6.13 6.49 -14.66
CA THR A 130 7.55 6.85 -14.75
C THR A 130 8.26 6.65 -13.41
N LEU A 131 7.64 7.07 -12.31
CA LEU A 131 8.17 6.89 -10.96
C LEU A 131 8.19 5.42 -10.53
N MET A 132 7.16 4.64 -10.88
CA MET A 132 7.10 3.21 -10.63
C MET A 132 8.25 2.48 -11.35
N ARG A 133 8.49 2.81 -12.63
CA ARG A 133 9.61 2.27 -13.41
C ARG A 133 10.95 2.63 -12.78
N GLU A 134 11.15 3.88 -12.38
CA GLU A 134 12.38 4.31 -11.71
C GLU A 134 12.59 3.54 -10.39
N SER A 135 11.54 3.43 -9.57
CA SER A 135 11.54 2.69 -8.30
C SER A 135 11.87 1.21 -8.50
N CYS A 136 11.21 0.54 -9.44
CA CYS A 136 11.47 -0.87 -9.78
C CYS A 136 12.91 -1.08 -10.24
N ASN A 137 13.42 -0.20 -11.12
CA ASN A 137 14.79 -0.28 -11.61
C ASN A 137 15.80 -0.15 -10.46
N LYS A 138 15.65 0.86 -9.59
CA LYS A 138 16.57 1.07 -8.45
C LYS A 138 16.51 -0.07 -7.41
N ARG A 139 15.39 -0.78 -7.33
CA ARG A 139 15.22 -1.96 -6.46
C ARG A 139 15.60 -3.28 -7.13
N ASN A 140 16.05 -3.26 -8.39
CA ASN A 140 16.31 -4.46 -9.21
C ASN A 140 15.09 -5.40 -9.34
N ILE A 141 13.88 -4.83 -9.48
CA ILE A 141 12.62 -5.56 -9.65
C ILE A 141 12.15 -5.42 -11.11
N ALA A 142 12.69 -6.24 -12.01
CA ALA A 142 12.40 -6.15 -13.44
C ALA A 142 10.99 -6.63 -13.83
N HIS A 143 10.37 -7.49 -13.02
CA HIS A 143 9.10 -8.16 -13.34
C HIS A 143 8.06 -7.99 -12.22
N SER A 144 7.84 -6.75 -11.77
CA SER A 144 6.75 -6.48 -10.82
C SER A 144 5.41 -6.41 -11.55
N PHE A 145 4.39 -7.07 -10.99
CA PHE A 145 3.01 -6.87 -11.43
C PHE A 145 2.60 -5.39 -11.35
N MET A 146 3.21 -4.61 -10.44
CA MET A 146 2.98 -3.17 -10.34
C MET A 146 3.22 -2.46 -11.68
N LEU A 147 4.25 -2.86 -12.45
CA LEU A 147 4.55 -2.25 -13.75
C LEU A 147 3.49 -2.61 -14.80
N SER A 148 3.13 -3.90 -14.90
CA SER A 148 2.06 -4.32 -15.82
C SER A 148 0.70 -3.73 -15.47
N TRP A 149 0.45 -3.52 -14.17
CA TRP A 149 -0.76 -2.87 -13.69
C TRP A 149 -0.79 -1.39 -14.05
N ALA A 150 0.37 -0.71 -13.94
CA ALA A 150 0.50 0.69 -14.32
C ALA A 150 0.32 0.91 -15.83
N ASP A 151 0.79 -0.03 -16.65
CA ASP A 151 0.65 -0.02 -18.11
C ASP A 151 -0.74 -0.45 -18.61
N THR A 152 -1.64 -0.89 -17.71
CA THR A 152 -3.02 -1.26 -18.08
C THR A 152 -3.79 -0.02 -18.56
N GLN A 153 -4.68 -0.14 -19.55
CA GLN A 153 -5.48 0.98 -20.04
C GLN A 153 -6.35 1.59 -18.91
N ALA A 154 -6.55 2.91 -18.94
CA ALA A 154 -7.41 3.59 -17.99
C ALA A 154 -8.83 2.98 -18.00
N GLY A 155 -9.32 2.62 -16.81
CA GLY A 155 -10.60 1.94 -16.61
C GLY A 155 -10.52 0.41 -16.60
N GLN A 156 -9.37 -0.18 -16.94
CA GLN A 156 -9.16 -1.64 -16.94
C GLN A 156 -8.32 -2.13 -15.75
N GLU A 157 -7.84 -1.23 -14.89
CA GLU A 157 -6.94 -1.55 -13.78
C GLU A 157 -7.56 -2.55 -12.79
N GLU A 158 -8.85 -2.41 -12.51
CA GLU A 158 -9.58 -3.31 -11.61
C GLU A 158 -9.67 -4.72 -12.19
N GLU A 159 -10.08 -4.84 -13.46
CA GLU A 159 -10.19 -6.14 -14.12
C GLU A 159 -8.83 -6.82 -14.26
N SER A 160 -7.81 -6.05 -14.67
CA SER A 160 -6.42 -6.51 -14.76
C SER A 160 -5.91 -7.03 -13.42
N PHE A 161 -6.19 -6.31 -12.32
CA PHE A 161 -5.87 -6.74 -10.96
C PHE A 161 -6.61 -8.03 -10.59
N LYS A 162 -7.93 -8.09 -10.82
CA LYS A 162 -8.73 -9.28 -10.52
C LYS A 162 -8.29 -10.51 -11.32
N ARG A 163 -7.94 -10.34 -12.59
CA ARG A 163 -7.50 -11.46 -13.44
C ARG A 163 -6.11 -11.97 -13.05
N SER A 164 -5.20 -11.07 -12.71
CA SER A 164 -3.79 -11.41 -12.54
C SER A 164 -3.45 -11.86 -11.10
N MET A 165 -4.19 -11.40 -10.10
CA MET A 165 -4.02 -11.85 -8.71
C MET A 165 -4.77 -13.16 -8.48
N THR A 166 -4.12 -14.26 -8.84
CA THR A 166 -4.67 -15.62 -8.77
C THR A 166 -4.25 -16.39 -7.52
N SER A 167 -3.30 -15.85 -6.74
CA SER A 167 -2.78 -16.51 -5.55
C SER A 167 -2.42 -15.50 -4.44
N PHE A 168 -2.43 -15.95 -3.19
CA PHE A 168 -1.95 -15.15 -2.07
C PHE A 168 -0.45 -14.86 -2.17
N THR A 169 0.33 -15.78 -2.75
CA THR A 169 1.75 -15.55 -3.03
C THR A 169 1.96 -14.34 -3.95
N GLN A 170 1.17 -14.24 -5.03
CA GLN A 170 1.22 -13.10 -5.95
C GLN A 170 0.76 -11.81 -5.26
N LEU A 171 -0.35 -11.87 -4.52
CA LEU A 171 -0.89 -10.71 -3.83
C LEU A 171 0.06 -10.17 -2.76
N ASN A 172 0.68 -11.04 -1.96
CA ASN A 172 1.69 -10.67 -0.98
C ASN A 172 2.86 -9.94 -1.65
N LYS A 173 3.41 -10.51 -2.73
CA LYS A 173 4.51 -9.89 -3.48
C LYS A 173 4.13 -8.52 -4.03
N PHE A 174 2.93 -8.40 -4.58
CA PHE A 174 2.42 -7.13 -5.10
C PHE A 174 2.28 -6.08 -4.00
N LEU A 175 1.72 -6.43 -2.83
CA LEU A 175 1.60 -5.50 -1.70
C LEU A 175 2.96 -5.07 -1.17
N THR A 176 3.94 -5.97 -1.12
CA THR A 176 5.32 -5.64 -0.73
C THR A 176 5.96 -4.65 -1.72
N ASP A 177 5.81 -4.88 -3.03
CA ASP A 177 6.34 -3.99 -4.06
C ASP A 177 5.68 -2.60 -4.01
N LEU A 178 4.35 -2.59 -3.88
CA LEU A 178 3.56 -1.36 -3.77
C LEU A 178 3.91 -0.58 -2.50
N ASP A 179 4.09 -1.26 -1.37
CA ASP A 179 4.54 -0.63 -0.12
C ASP A 179 5.92 0.03 -0.28
N GLY A 180 6.85 -0.66 -0.93
CA GLY A 180 8.18 -0.14 -1.26
C GLY A 180 8.10 1.11 -2.15
N PHE A 181 7.32 1.06 -3.21
CA PHE A 181 7.11 2.20 -4.11
C PHE A 181 6.50 3.41 -3.40
N LEU A 182 5.44 3.19 -2.60
CA LEU A 182 4.81 4.27 -1.83
C LEU A 182 5.77 4.90 -0.82
N LYS A 183 6.70 4.11 -0.27
CA LYS A 183 7.77 4.62 0.59
C LYS A 183 8.78 5.46 -0.19
N ASP A 184 9.14 5.04 -1.40
CA ASP A 184 10.05 5.80 -2.24
C ASP A 184 9.45 7.15 -2.64
N ILE A 185 8.16 7.21 -2.96
CA ILE A 185 7.45 8.49 -3.15
C ILE A 185 7.54 9.34 -1.88
N TYR A 186 7.17 8.76 -0.73
CA TYR A 186 7.19 9.47 0.55
C TYR A 186 8.57 10.08 0.81
N ASP A 187 9.63 9.29 0.74
CA ASP A 187 10.99 9.74 1.04
C ASP A 187 11.55 10.73 0.00
N SER A 188 11.03 10.70 -1.22
CA SER A 188 11.45 11.59 -2.32
C SER A 188 10.69 12.91 -2.40
N CYS A 189 9.66 13.14 -1.56
CA CYS A 189 8.85 14.36 -1.55
C CYS A 189 9.03 15.18 -0.26
N PRO A 190 10.18 15.84 -0.04
CA PRO A 190 10.45 16.56 1.20
C PRO A 190 9.49 17.74 1.46
N LYS A 191 9.05 18.48 0.44
CA LYS A 191 8.09 19.58 0.63
C LYS A 191 6.70 19.05 0.99
N GLY A 192 6.23 18.02 0.29
CA GLY A 192 4.98 17.32 0.63
C GLY A 192 5.00 16.78 2.05
N ARG A 193 6.11 16.16 2.46
CA ARG A 193 6.31 15.70 3.85
C ARG A 193 6.25 16.84 4.87
N LYS A 194 6.86 17.98 4.57
CA LYS A 194 6.80 19.16 5.44
C LYS A 194 5.36 19.64 5.63
N GLN A 195 4.57 19.69 4.55
CA GLN A 195 3.14 20.04 4.60
C GLN A 195 2.34 19.00 5.41
N PHE A 196 2.59 17.71 5.20
CA PHE A 196 1.99 16.62 5.98
C PHE A 196 2.23 16.79 7.49
N PHE A 197 3.47 17.08 7.91
CA PHE A 197 3.75 17.33 9.33
C PHE A 197 3.05 18.59 9.86
N ALA A 198 2.85 19.62 9.04
CA ALA A 198 2.07 20.79 9.43
C ALA A 198 0.58 20.43 9.64
N ILE A 199 -0.01 19.62 8.76
CA ILE A 199 -1.38 19.11 8.91
C ILE A 199 -1.52 18.34 10.23
N LEU A 200 -0.56 17.45 10.54
CA LEU A 200 -0.60 16.68 11.79
C LEU A 200 -0.51 17.56 13.04
N ARG A 201 0.31 18.62 13.02
CA ARG A 201 0.41 19.58 14.13
C ARG A 201 -0.91 20.33 14.35
N GLN A 202 -1.49 20.88 13.28
CA GLN A 202 -2.78 21.58 13.35
C GLN A 202 -3.91 20.68 13.89
N GLN A 203 -3.93 19.40 13.49
CA GLN A 203 -4.92 18.44 13.98
C GLN A 203 -4.72 18.06 15.46
N LYS A 204 -3.49 18.17 15.97
CA LYS A 204 -3.19 17.94 17.39
C LYS A 204 -3.66 19.13 18.22
N GLU A 205 -3.27 20.34 17.82
CA GLU A 205 -3.65 21.60 18.48
C GLU A 205 -5.18 21.77 18.56
N LYS A 206 -5.92 21.45 17.49
CA LYS A 206 -7.39 21.50 17.49
C LYS A 206 -8.05 20.54 18.49
N LYS A 207 -7.39 19.46 18.90
CA LYS A 207 -7.92 18.52 19.90
C LYS A 207 -7.53 18.88 21.31
N ASP A 208 -6.34 19.43 21.50
CA ASP A 208 -5.89 19.86 22.81
C ASP A 208 -6.68 21.11 23.28
N ASN A 209 -7.30 21.84 22.34
CA ASN A 209 -8.15 23.00 22.58
C ASN A 209 -9.68 22.70 22.52
N ALA A 210 -10.10 21.44 22.39
CA ALA A 210 -11.51 21.02 22.32
C ALA A 210 -11.85 20.08 23.47
#